data_AF-K6ZVB4-F1
#
_entry.id   AF-K6ZVB4-F1
#
_cell.length_a   1.000
_cell.length_b   1.000
_cell.length_c   1.000
_cell.angle_alpha   90.00
_cell.angle_beta   90.00
_cell.angle_gamma   90.00
#
_symmetry.space_group_name_H-M   'P 1'
#
loop_
_entity.id
_entity.type
_entity.pdbx_description
1 polymer ?
#
loop_
_entity_poly.entity_id
_entity_poly.type
_entity_poly.pdbx_seq_one_letter_code
_entity_poly.pdbx_strand_id
1 'polypeptide(L)'
;MLVQYAIMTIIAILFLVPIWQCWPFKLLSKDPIKVGIYTLVGAYVIAYILWIVFFDYSMLQKVGHPKYFASLDPSGLFDMWDAMTFSVTAVGLVIVHMLFDFWPIDKLTRGASQPIRGIIATVYLLILSWVLRWVFVSGFGMQQVEYMIRVPVCLILGTFLVNNMMQFSLLTKIAQPIRGILLTICAAIMAIIMYKVYAYGSYLHTGHELGMGPQNGFAKEIWIASAMLGVTFPVIFVVSGFFNFWPLKRPA
;
A
#
# COMPACT_ATOMS: atom_id res chain seq x y z
N MET A 1 -7.25 -10.86 -12.01
CA MET A 1 -8.47 -10.05 -11.79
C MET A 1 -8.88 -10.04 -10.32
N LEU A 2 -9.27 -11.19 -9.72
CA LEU A 2 -9.71 -11.24 -8.31
C LEU A 2 -8.64 -10.73 -7.31
N VAL A 3 -7.38 -11.12 -7.49
CA VAL A 3 -6.28 -10.66 -6.62
C VAL A 3 -6.13 -9.15 -6.67
N GLN A 4 -6.16 -8.56 -7.87
CA GLN A 4 -6.08 -7.11 -8.04
C GLN A 4 -7.28 -6.39 -7.41
N TYR A 5 -8.49 -6.93 -7.55
CA TYR A 5 -9.66 -6.42 -6.84
C TYR A 5 -9.47 -6.46 -5.32
N ALA A 6 -8.98 -7.58 -4.76
CA ALA A 6 -8.68 -7.69 -3.33
C ALA A 6 -7.59 -6.72 -2.86
N ILE A 7 -6.59 -6.41 -3.71
CA ILE A 7 -5.62 -5.35 -3.41
C ILE A 7 -6.30 -3.98 -3.41
N MET A 8 -7.20 -3.72 -4.37
CA MET A 8 -7.96 -2.47 -4.44
C MET A 8 -8.86 -2.25 -3.23
N THR A 9 -9.38 -3.30 -2.59
CA THR A 9 -10.18 -3.16 -1.35
C THR A 9 -9.31 -2.69 -0.18
N ILE A 10 -8.08 -3.20 -0.07
CA ILE A 10 -7.08 -2.70 0.89
C ILE A 10 -6.74 -1.24 0.59
N ILE A 11 -6.61 -0.88 -0.69
CA ILE A 11 -6.35 0.50 -1.10
C ILE A 11 -7.52 1.42 -0.72
N ALA A 12 -8.74 1.00 -1.01
CA ALA A 12 -9.95 1.76 -0.67
C ALA A 12 -10.07 1.97 0.85
N ILE A 13 -9.85 0.95 1.67
CA ILE A 13 -9.95 1.09 3.14
C ILE A 13 -8.85 2.00 3.70
N LEU A 14 -7.63 1.94 3.12
CA LEU A 14 -6.52 2.82 3.50
C LEU A 14 -6.71 4.26 3.04
N PHE A 15 -7.65 4.56 2.13
CA PHE A 15 -8.11 5.93 1.92
C PHE A 15 -9.28 6.28 2.84
N LEU A 16 -10.28 5.40 2.95
CA LEU A 16 -11.51 5.67 3.70
C LEU A 16 -11.24 5.93 5.18
N VAL A 17 -10.37 5.15 5.81
CA VAL A 17 -10.14 5.23 7.26
C VAL A 17 -9.25 6.43 7.63
N PRO A 18 -8.00 6.55 7.16
CA PRO A 18 -7.14 7.66 7.60
C PRO A 18 -7.43 8.98 6.87
N ILE A 19 -7.71 8.97 5.57
CA ILE A 19 -7.88 10.20 4.78
C ILE A 19 -9.30 10.75 4.93
N TRP A 20 -10.30 9.90 4.73
CA TRP A 20 -11.71 10.27 4.82
C TRP A 20 -12.30 10.10 6.22
N GLN A 21 -11.55 9.54 7.18
CA GLN A 21 -12.00 9.40 8.57
C GLN A 21 -13.34 8.67 8.69
N CYS A 22 -13.58 7.67 7.83
CA CYS A 22 -14.83 6.92 7.68
C CYS A 22 -16.06 7.75 7.24
N TRP A 23 -15.84 8.95 6.68
CA TRP A 23 -16.90 9.69 5.99
C TRP A 23 -17.17 9.06 4.60
N PRO A 24 -18.42 8.99 4.11
CA PRO A 24 -19.66 9.50 4.72
C PRO A 24 -20.32 8.54 5.70
N PHE A 25 -19.79 7.34 5.93
CA PHE A 25 -20.44 6.30 6.74
C PHE A 25 -20.67 6.69 8.19
N LYS A 26 -19.84 7.58 8.75
CA LYS A 26 -20.08 8.22 10.06
C LYS A 26 -21.38 9.04 10.14
N LEU A 27 -21.92 9.49 9.00
CA LEU A 27 -23.21 10.19 8.97
C LEU A 27 -24.40 9.24 9.18
N LEU A 28 -24.22 7.94 8.89
CA LEU A 28 -25.29 6.95 8.94
C LEU A 28 -25.52 6.38 10.35
N SER A 29 -24.51 6.42 11.23
CA SER A 29 -24.59 5.87 12.57
C SER A 29 -23.54 6.48 13.50
N LYS A 30 -23.87 6.60 14.79
CA LYS A 30 -22.92 6.94 15.86
C LYS A 30 -22.26 5.70 16.50
N ASP A 31 -22.85 4.52 16.29
CA ASP A 31 -22.32 3.24 16.79
C ASP A 31 -21.03 2.88 16.03
N PRO A 32 -19.87 2.77 16.72
CA PRO A 32 -18.59 2.44 16.10
C PRO A 32 -18.60 1.12 15.32
N ILE A 33 -19.35 0.12 15.79
CA ILE A 33 -19.43 -1.20 15.12
C ILE A 33 -20.14 -1.05 13.78
N LYS A 34 -21.28 -0.36 13.76
CA LYS A 34 -22.03 -0.11 12.52
C LYS A 34 -21.22 0.74 11.54
N VAL A 35 -20.53 1.78 12.01
CA VAL A 35 -19.64 2.59 11.17
C VAL A 35 -18.53 1.73 10.57
N GLY A 36 -17.93 0.84 11.36
CA GLY A 36 -16.93 -0.12 10.88
C GLY A 36 -17.46 -1.02 9.78
N ILE A 37 -18.63 -1.64 9.99
CA ILE A 37 -19.28 -2.52 9.00
C ILE A 37 -19.61 -1.74 7.72
N TYR A 38 -20.21 -0.55 7.83
CA TYR A 38 -20.52 0.29 6.66
C TYR A 38 -19.28 0.72 5.91
N THR A 39 -18.20 1.05 6.62
CA THR A 39 -16.92 1.44 5.99
C THR A 39 -16.29 0.24 5.28
N LEU A 40 -16.38 -0.97 5.86
CA LEU A 40 -15.88 -2.19 5.24
C LEU A 40 -16.64 -2.53 3.96
N VAL A 41 -17.97 -2.57 4.03
CA VAL A 41 -18.82 -2.83 2.85
C VAL A 41 -18.60 -1.74 1.79
N GLY A 42 -18.55 -0.48 2.22
CA GLY A 42 -18.26 0.66 1.36
C GLY A 42 -16.90 0.56 0.66
N ALA A 43 -15.87 0.04 1.34
CA ALA A 43 -14.56 -0.18 0.75
C ALA A 43 -14.60 -1.20 -0.40
N TYR A 44 -15.36 -2.30 -0.26
CA TYR A 44 -15.55 -3.27 -1.34
C TYR A 44 -16.28 -2.65 -2.54
N VAL A 45 -17.36 -1.91 -2.29
CA VAL A 45 -18.13 -1.24 -3.35
C VAL A 45 -17.27 -0.21 -4.09
N ILE A 46 -16.56 0.64 -3.35
CA ILE A 46 -15.67 1.66 -3.95
C ILE A 46 -14.54 0.99 -4.71
N ALA A 47 -13.89 -0.03 -4.15
CA ALA A 47 -12.85 -0.78 -4.86
C ALA A 47 -13.37 -1.43 -6.13
N TYR A 48 -14.60 -1.93 -6.15
CA TYR A 48 -15.21 -2.54 -7.33
C TYR A 48 -15.45 -1.50 -8.43
N ILE A 49 -15.96 -0.32 -8.05
CA ILE A 49 -16.14 0.81 -8.96
C ILE A 49 -14.79 1.25 -9.54
N LEU A 50 -13.78 1.45 -8.69
CA LEU A 50 -12.44 1.83 -9.13
C LEU A 50 -11.82 0.77 -10.04
N TRP A 51 -12.01 -0.51 -9.71
CA TRP A 51 -11.51 -1.62 -10.51
C TRP A 51 -12.16 -1.64 -11.90
N ILE A 52 -13.48 -1.51 -11.99
CA ILE A 52 -14.18 -1.46 -13.28
C ILE A 52 -13.75 -0.26 -14.11
N VAL A 53 -13.65 0.91 -13.50
CA VAL A 53 -13.36 2.15 -14.23
C VAL A 53 -11.91 2.19 -14.72
N PHE A 54 -10.96 1.68 -13.94
CA PHE A 54 -9.54 1.92 -14.22
C PHE A 54 -8.75 0.73 -14.75
N PHE A 55 -9.19 -0.52 -14.57
CA PHE A 55 -8.39 -1.69 -14.96
C PHE A 55 -8.81 -2.27 -16.31
N ASP A 56 -7.88 -2.31 -17.26
CA ASP A 56 -7.94 -3.06 -18.50
C ASP A 56 -6.99 -4.27 -18.46
N TYR A 57 -7.52 -5.45 -18.79
CA TYR A 57 -6.74 -6.70 -18.85
C TYR A 57 -6.48 -7.18 -20.28
N SER A 58 -6.73 -6.36 -21.30
CA SER A 58 -6.54 -6.72 -22.71
C SER A 58 -5.09 -7.15 -23.01
N MET A 59 -4.10 -6.69 -22.23
CA MET A 59 -2.72 -7.18 -22.32
C MET A 59 -2.63 -8.70 -22.11
N LEU A 60 -3.38 -9.25 -21.15
CA LEU A 60 -3.41 -10.69 -20.87
C LEU A 60 -3.99 -11.49 -22.05
N GLN A 61 -4.96 -10.91 -22.76
CA GLN A 61 -5.48 -11.48 -24.00
C GLN A 61 -4.40 -11.55 -25.08
N LYS A 62 -3.66 -10.44 -25.29
CA LYS A 62 -2.62 -10.34 -26.31
C LYS A 62 -1.49 -11.35 -26.12
N VAL A 63 -1.14 -11.66 -24.86
CA VAL A 63 -0.11 -12.66 -24.53
C VAL A 63 -0.68 -14.09 -24.42
N GLY A 64 -1.97 -14.30 -24.67
CA GLY A 64 -2.60 -15.62 -24.62
C GLY A 64 -2.62 -16.25 -23.22
N HIS A 65 -2.73 -15.44 -22.16
CA HIS A 65 -2.62 -15.95 -20.80
C HIS A 65 -3.79 -16.90 -20.46
N PRO A 66 -3.55 -18.12 -19.94
CA PRO A 66 -4.56 -19.17 -19.80
C PRO A 66 -5.67 -18.84 -18.79
N LYS A 67 -5.45 -17.85 -17.91
CA LYS A 67 -6.44 -17.38 -16.92
C LYS A 67 -7.14 -16.08 -17.35
N TYR A 68 -7.05 -15.70 -18.61
CA TYR A 68 -7.79 -14.56 -19.14
C TYR A 68 -9.21 -15.01 -19.54
N PHE A 69 -10.21 -14.29 -19.06
CA PHE A 69 -11.61 -14.50 -19.41
C PHE A 69 -12.18 -13.16 -19.88
N ALA A 70 -12.51 -13.05 -21.16
CA ALA A 70 -13.01 -11.80 -21.75
C ALA A 70 -14.30 -11.31 -21.08
N SER A 71 -15.15 -12.23 -20.59
CA SER A 71 -16.39 -11.89 -19.86
C SER A 71 -16.16 -11.26 -18.49
N LEU A 72 -14.94 -11.32 -17.95
CA LEU A 72 -14.56 -10.77 -16.65
C LEU A 72 -13.64 -9.56 -16.78
N ASP A 73 -13.29 -9.15 -18.00
CA ASP A 73 -12.46 -7.98 -18.26
C ASP A 73 -13.33 -6.71 -18.19
N PRO A 74 -13.04 -5.75 -17.30
CA PRO A 74 -13.78 -4.51 -17.25
C PRO A 74 -13.49 -3.56 -18.43
N SER A 75 -12.37 -3.79 -19.13
CA SER A 75 -11.90 -2.90 -20.21
C SER A 75 -11.83 -1.42 -19.77
N GLY A 76 -11.25 -1.19 -18.59
CA GLY A 76 -11.12 0.12 -17.98
C GLY A 76 -10.16 1.06 -18.71
N LEU A 77 -9.91 2.23 -18.10
CA LEU A 77 -9.16 3.31 -18.73
C LEU A 77 -7.64 3.07 -18.86
N PHE A 78 -7.05 2.22 -18.01
CA PHE A 78 -5.60 2.03 -17.94
C PHE A 78 -5.22 0.55 -17.91
N ASP A 79 -4.03 0.22 -18.44
CA ASP A 79 -3.47 -1.13 -18.33
C ASP A 79 -3.42 -1.59 -16.86
N MET A 80 -3.65 -2.88 -16.63
CA MET A 80 -3.71 -3.45 -15.28
C MET A 80 -2.46 -3.15 -14.43
N TRP A 81 -1.27 -3.10 -15.02
CA TRP A 81 -0.05 -2.81 -14.29
C TRP A 81 0.04 -1.33 -13.97
N ASP A 82 -0.28 -0.45 -14.93
CA ASP A 82 -0.31 0.99 -14.70
C ASP A 82 -1.31 1.39 -13.60
N ALA A 83 -2.52 0.85 -13.66
CA ALA A 83 -3.55 1.09 -12.65
C ALA A 83 -3.09 0.58 -11.27
N MET A 84 -2.49 -0.61 -11.23
CA MET A 84 -2.02 -1.20 -9.98
C MET A 84 -0.84 -0.43 -9.38
N THR A 85 0.19 -0.12 -10.17
CA THR A 85 1.38 0.58 -9.68
C THR A 85 1.02 1.96 -9.13
N PHE A 86 0.15 2.69 -9.83
CA PHE A 86 -0.34 3.98 -9.35
C PHE A 86 -1.11 3.85 -8.03
N SER A 87 -2.03 2.89 -7.95
CA SER A 87 -2.88 2.72 -6.76
C SER A 87 -2.08 2.28 -5.54
N VAL A 88 -1.09 1.40 -5.73
CA VAL A 88 -0.17 0.97 -4.65
C VAL A 88 0.76 2.12 -4.23
N THR A 89 1.24 2.94 -5.16
CA THR A 89 1.99 4.17 -4.82
C THR A 89 1.16 5.14 -4.01
N ALA A 90 -0.12 5.33 -4.35
CA ALA A 90 -1.03 6.19 -3.60
C ALA A 90 -1.20 5.75 -2.15
N VAL A 91 -1.36 4.45 -1.91
CA VAL A 91 -1.36 3.91 -0.55
C VAL A 91 0.00 4.05 0.12
N GLY A 92 1.09 3.77 -0.58
CA GLY A 92 2.44 3.96 -0.04
C GLY A 92 2.63 5.38 0.49
N LEU A 93 2.13 6.38 -0.23
CA LEU A 93 2.13 7.76 0.23
C LEU A 93 1.20 8.00 1.41
N VAL A 94 0.00 7.42 1.46
CA VAL A 94 -0.86 7.50 2.67
C VAL A 94 -0.09 7.01 3.90
N ILE A 95 0.57 5.86 3.78
CA ILE A 95 1.35 5.24 4.87
C ILE A 95 2.55 6.11 5.26
N VAL A 96 3.25 6.71 4.30
CA VAL A 96 4.31 7.69 4.60
C VAL A 96 3.72 8.90 5.33
N HIS A 97 2.56 9.42 4.92
CA HIS A 97 1.93 10.55 5.61
C HIS A 97 1.50 10.20 7.04
N MET A 98 1.23 8.94 7.36
CA MET A 98 1.04 8.50 8.75
C MET A 98 2.29 8.74 9.61
N LEU A 99 3.50 8.62 9.05
CA LEU A 99 4.76 8.92 9.77
C LEU A 99 4.89 10.41 10.12
N PHE A 100 4.22 11.27 9.35
CA PHE A 100 4.13 12.70 9.61
C PHE A 100 2.91 13.08 10.46
N ASP A 101 2.19 12.11 11.02
CA ASP A 101 0.91 12.35 11.70
C ASP A 101 -0.08 13.16 10.83
N PHE A 102 -0.03 12.96 9.50
CA PHE A 102 -0.76 13.72 8.48
C PHE A 102 -0.50 15.24 8.45
N TRP A 103 0.57 15.72 9.09
CA TRP A 103 0.93 17.14 9.14
C TRP A 103 0.90 17.88 7.78
N PRO A 104 1.44 17.34 6.67
CA PRO A 104 1.38 18.01 5.37
C PRO A 104 -0.06 18.24 4.89
N ILE A 105 -0.93 17.25 5.11
CA ILE A 105 -2.33 17.29 4.69
C ILE A 105 -3.11 18.27 5.55
N ASP A 106 -2.91 18.25 6.87
CA ASP A 106 -3.62 19.15 7.78
C ASP A 106 -3.21 20.61 7.56
N LYS A 107 -1.93 20.87 7.24
CA LYS A 107 -1.46 22.21 6.83
C LYS A 107 -2.06 22.67 5.50
N LEU A 108 -2.13 21.78 4.51
CA LEU A 108 -2.71 22.09 3.19
C LEU A 108 -4.22 22.37 3.28
N THR A 109 -4.93 21.60 4.11
CA THR A 109 -6.38 21.70 4.29
C THR A 109 -6.81 22.78 5.28
N ARG A 110 -5.86 23.37 6.03
CA ARG A 110 -6.11 24.41 7.04
C ARG A 110 -7.18 24.02 8.06
N GLY A 111 -7.24 22.74 8.43
CA GLY A 111 -8.23 22.21 9.38
C GLY A 111 -9.66 22.13 8.84
N ALA A 112 -9.86 22.13 7.51
CA ALA A 112 -11.18 21.88 6.93
C ALA A 112 -11.80 20.57 7.45
N SER A 113 -13.13 20.54 7.59
CA SER A 113 -13.85 19.33 7.93
C SER A 113 -14.06 18.43 6.70
N GLN A 114 -14.49 17.19 6.93
CA GLN A 114 -14.98 16.35 5.84
C GLN A 114 -16.25 16.97 5.22
N PRO A 115 -16.46 16.85 3.90
CA PRO A 115 -15.67 16.09 2.93
C PRO A 115 -14.48 16.85 2.33
N ILE A 116 -14.36 18.15 2.58
CA ILE A 116 -13.38 19.03 1.91
C ILE A 116 -11.95 18.57 2.20
N ARG A 117 -11.65 18.21 3.46
CA ARG A 117 -10.35 17.62 3.84
C ARG A 117 -10.03 16.38 3.03
N GLY A 118 -10.96 15.43 2.94
CA GLY A 118 -10.79 14.18 2.19
C GLY A 118 -10.54 14.41 0.70
N ILE A 119 -11.26 15.36 0.09
CA ILE A 119 -11.10 15.71 -1.33
C ILE A 119 -9.71 16.31 -1.59
N ILE A 120 -9.33 17.35 -0.84
CA ILE A 120 -8.03 18.02 -1.01
C ILE A 120 -6.89 17.02 -0.79
N ALA A 121 -6.98 16.23 0.29
CA ALA A 121 -5.99 15.21 0.61
C ALA A 121 -5.86 14.16 -0.49
N THR A 122 -7.00 13.68 -1.02
CA THR A 122 -7.02 12.68 -2.10
C THR A 122 -6.37 13.25 -3.35
N VAL A 123 -6.78 14.44 -3.81
CA VAL A 123 -6.20 15.09 -5.00
C VAL A 123 -4.69 15.28 -4.84
N TYR A 124 -4.25 15.80 -3.69
CA TYR A 124 -2.84 15.97 -3.38
C TYR A 124 -2.05 14.66 -3.44
N LEU A 125 -2.56 13.58 -2.82
CA LEU A 125 -1.92 12.27 -2.81
C LEU A 125 -1.87 11.63 -4.20
N LEU A 126 -2.93 11.80 -5.00
CA LEU A 126 -2.97 11.30 -6.38
C LEU A 126 -1.94 12.02 -7.26
N ILE A 127 -1.84 13.35 -7.15
CA ILE A 127 -0.83 14.13 -7.86
C ILE A 127 0.57 13.69 -7.44
N LEU A 128 0.84 13.58 -6.14
CA LEU A 128 2.15 13.19 -5.64
C LEU A 128 2.51 11.75 -6.08
N SER A 129 1.53 10.85 -6.14
CA SER A 129 1.70 9.48 -6.62
C SER A 129 2.03 9.44 -8.10
N TRP A 130 1.36 10.26 -8.90
CA TRP A 130 1.60 10.38 -10.32
C TRP A 130 3.02 10.90 -10.58
N VAL A 131 3.44 11.97 -9.90
CA VAL A 131 4.79 12.53 -10.01
C VAL A 131 5.83 11.49 -9.60
N LEU A 132 5.63 10.82 -8.46
CA LEU A 132 6.59 9.84 -7.96
C LEU A 132 6.74 8.66 -8.92
N ARG A 133 5.62 8.10 -9.40
CA ARG A 133 5.65 7.02 -10.40
C ARG A 133 6.33 7.47 -11.68
N TRP A 134 6.02 8.67 -12.18
CA TRP A 134 6.61 9.21 -13.40
C TRP A 134 8.13 9.34 -13.28
N VAL A 135 8.65 9.83 -12.15
CA VAL A 135 10.10 9.92 -11.91
C VAL A 135 10.78 8.54 -12.00
N PHE A 136 10.23 7.51 -11.37
CA PHE A 136 10.85 6.19 -11.34
C PHE A 136 10.66 5.39 -12.64
N VAL A 137 9.45 5.37 -13.19
CA VAL A 137 9.13 4.58 -14.37
C VAL A 137 9.62 5.28 -15.63
N SER A 138 9.29 6.55 -15.82
CA SER A 138 9.65 7.30 -17.04
C SER A 138 11.02 7.95 -16.94
N GLY A 139 11.39 8.48 -15.77
CA GLY A 139 12.69 9.14 -15.57
C GLY A 139 13.85 8.15 -15.43
N PHE A 140 13.72 7.16 -14.54
CA PHE A 140 14.77 6.15 -14.32
C PHE A 140 14.60 4.87 -15.15
N GLY A 141 13.54 4.77 -15.96
CA GLY A 141 13.31 3.61 -16.85
C GLY A 141 12.97 2.32 -16.11
N MET A 142 12.50 2.39 -14.85
CA MET A 142 12.14 1.18 -14.10
C MET A 142 10.90 0.52 -14.72
N GLN A 143 10.91 -0.81 -14.78
CA GLN A 143 9.72 -1.57 -15.16
C GLN A 143 8.63 -1.41 -14.09
N GLN A 144 7.37 -1.42 -14.51
CA GLN A 144 6.20 -1.17 -13.65
C GLN A 144 6.19 -2.08 -12.40
N VAL A 145 6.26 -3.39 -12.59
CA VAL A 145 6.18 -4.37 -11.49
C VAL A 145 7.40 -4.27 -10.57
N GLU A 146 8.58 -4.05 -11.13
CA GLU A 146 9.81 -3.84 -10.37
C GLU A 146 9.72 -2.57 -9.50
N TYR A 147 9.25 -1.47 -10.07
CA TYR A 147 8.99 -0.21 -9.35
C TYR A 147 8.03 -0.44 -8.20
N MET A 148 6.86 -1.04 -8.47
CA MET A 148 5.81 -1.30 -7.47
C MET A 148 6.36 -2.05 -6.26
N ILE A 149 7.24 -3.03 -6.47
CA ILE A 149 7.76 -3.83 -5.37
C ILE A 149 8.86 -3.10 -4.64
N ARG A 150 9.88 -2.63 -5.36
CA ARG A 150 11.06 -2.03 -4.75
C ARG A 150 10.77 -0.73 -4.04
N VAL A 151 9.79 0.03 -4.50
CA VAL A 151 9.48 1.36 -3.97
C VAL A 151 8.27 1.29 -3.04
N PRO A 152 7.00 1.31 -3.49
CA PRO A 152 5.90 1.45 -2.56
C PRO A 152 5.65 0.20 -1.70
N VAL A 153 5.74 -1.03 -2.21
CA VAL A 153 5.49 -2.24 -1.36
C VAL A 153 6.54 -2.36 -0.26
N CYS A 154 7.84 -2.28 -0.60
CA CYS A 154 8.89 -2.33 0.41
C CYS A 154 8.80 -1.16 1.39
N LEU A 155 8.42 0.04 0.94
CA LEU A 155 8.25 1.20 1.83
C LEU A 155 7.07 1.01 2.78
N ILE A 156 5.92 0.51 2.31
CA ILE A 156 4.76 0.18 3.14
C ILE A 156 5.19 -0.78 4.26
N LEU A 157 5.90 -1.85 3.90
CA LEU A 157 6.40 -2.82 4.88
C LEU A 157 7.41 -2.18 5.84
N GLY A 158 8.37 -1.41 5.32
CA GLY A 158 9.37 -0.71 6.12
C GLY A 158 8.74 0.21 7.16
N THR A 159 7.71 0.97 6.76
CA THR A 159 6.93 1.81 7.67
C THR A 159 6.21 0.99 8.74
N PHE A 160 5.54 -0.10 8.36
CA PHE A 160 4.87 -0.96 9.34
C PHE A 160 5.85 -1.62 10.29
N LEU A 161 7.02 -2.06 9.82
CA LEU A 161 8.03 -2.66 10.66
C LEU A 161 8.55 -1.64 11.67
N VAL A 162 8.96 -0.44 11.22
CA VAL A 162 9.42 0.63 12.11
C VAL A 162 8.36 0.99 13.14
N ASN A 163 7.12 1.22 12.72
CA ASN A 163 6.07 1.64 13.64
C ASN A 163 5.63 0.54 14.59
N ASN A 164 5.36 -0.67 14.11
CA ASN A 164 4.85 -1.75 14.95
C ASN A 164 5.94 -2.29 15.88
N MET A 165 7.15 -2.54 15.37
CA MET A 165 8.26 -3.06 16.19
C MET A 165 8.70 -2.08 17.26
N MET A 166 8.60 -0.78 17.00
CA MET A 166 8.93 0.26 17.98
C MET A 166 7.70 0.74 18.79
N GLN A 167 6.55 0.09 18.66
CA GLN A 167 5.29 0.47 19.34
C GLN A 167 4.95 1.97 19.19
N PHE A 168 5.22 2.55 18.01
CA PHE A 168 5.03 3.98 17.71
C PHE A 168 5.81 4.94 18.65
N SER A 169 6.77 4.44 19.41
CA SER A 169 7.52 5.20 20.44
C SER A 169 8.79 5.88 19.92
N LEU A 170 9.22 5.52 18.70
CA LEU A 170 10.44 6.03 18.10
C LEU A 170 10.32 7.56 17.83
N LEU A 171 11.33 8.31 18.28
CA LEU A 171 11.46 9.77 18.08
C LEU A 171 10.27 10.62 18.59
N THR A 172 9.54 10.13 19.60
CA THR A 172 8.36 10.82 20.19
C THR A 172 8.63 12.22 20.75
N LYS A 173 9.89 12.52 21.11
CA LYS A 173 10.28 13.85 21.62
C LYS A 173 10.56 14.89 20.53
N ILE A 174 10.59 14.49 19.25
CA ILE A 174 10.89 15.37 18.13
C ILE A 174 9.58 15.86 17.51
N ALA A 175 9.49 17.17 17.23
CA ALA A 175 8.32 17.74 16.57
C ALA A 175 8.30 17.47 15.05
N GLN A 176 7.10 17.52 14.45
CA GLN A 176 6.94 17.51 12.99
C GLN A 176 7.47 18.83 12.40
N PRO A 177 8.09 18.84 11.20
CA PRO A 177 8.17 17.74 10.23
C PRO A 177 9.42 16.85 10.38
N ILE A 178 10.35 17.20 11.27
CA ILE A 178 11.65 16.51 11.39
C ILE A 178 11.43 15.06 11.81
N ARG A 179 10.50 14.81 12.74
CA ARG A 179 10.12 13.46 13.16
C ARG A 179 9.70 12.59 11.98
N GLY A 180 8.77 13.06 11.14
CA GLY A 180 8.30 12.31 9.98
C GLY A 180 9.41 12.04 8.96
N ILE A 181 10.32 13.01 8.72
CA ILE A 181 11.48 12.82 7.83
C ILE A 181 12.37 11.70 8.36
N LEU A 182 12.77 11.74 9.63
CA LEU A 182 13.63 10.73 10.23
C LEU A 182 12.97 9.35 10.24
N LEU A 183 11.68 9.26 10.58
CA LEU A 183 10.94 8.00 10.52
C LEU A 183 10.85 7.45 9.09
N THR A 184 10.68 8.33 8.10
CA THR A 184 10.65 7.93 6.68
C THR A 184 12.01 7.40 6.23
N ILE A 185 13.11 8.03 6.66
CA ILE A 185 14.47 7.54 6.40
C ILE A 185 14.67 6.16 7.04
N CYS A 186 14.28 5.98 8.30
CA CYS A 186 14.33 4.67 8.96
C CYS A 186 13.50 3.63 8.21
N ALA A 187 12.29 3.97 7.80
CA ALA A 187 11.41 3.09 7.03
C ALA A 187 12.02 2.73 5.66
N ALA A 188 12.64 3.67 4.96
CA ALA A 188 13.31 3.43 3.70
C ALA A 188 14.54 2.51 3.85
N ILE A 189 15.35 2.71 4.90
CA ILE A 189 16.46 1.81 5.21
C ILE A 189 15.95 0.40 5.48
N MET A 190 14.91 0.25 6.31
CA MET A 190 14.30 -1.05 6.59
C MET A 190 13.70 -1.68 5.33
N ALA A 191 13.07 -0.89 4.45
CA ALA A 191 12.54 -1.35 3.17
C ALA A 191 13.65 -1.97 2.29
N ILE A 192 14.80 -1.30 2.18
CA ILE A 192 15.96 -1.80 1.41
C ILE A 192 16.51 -3.09 2.02
N ILE A 193 16.68 -3.13 3.34
CA ILE A 193 17.18 -4.32 4.05
C ILE A 193 16.22 -5.50 3.82
N MET A 194 14.92 -5.29 4.01
CA MET A 194 13.91 -6.33 3.80
C MET A 194 13.88 -6.82 2.37
N TYR A 195 13.97 -5.93 1.37
CA TYR A 195 14.07 -6.33 -0.03
C TYR A 195 15.25 -7.27 -0.26
N LYS A 196 16.43 -6.96 0.27
CA LYS A 196 17.63 -7.80 0.12
C LYS A 196 17.49 -9.13 0.85
N VAL A 197 16.97 -9.13 2.07
CA VAL A 197 16.71 -10.35 2.85
C VAL A 197 15.75 -11.28 2.11
N TYR A 198 14.64 -10.75 1.60
CA TYR A 198 13.69 -11.54 0.84
C TYR A 198 14.26 -11.97 -0.52
N ALA A 199 14.98 -11.12 -1.24
CA ALA A 199 15.64 -11.52 -2.47
C ALA A 199 16.61 -12.70 -2.25
N TYR A 200 17.36 -12.70 -1.14
CA TYR A 200 18.22 -13.83 -0.76
C TYR A 200 17.41 -15.05 -0.31
N GLY A 201 16.36 -14.84 0.48
CA GLY A 201 15.44 -15.89 0.89
C GLY A 201 14.77 -16.60 -0.29
N SER A 202 14.51 -15.88 -1.39
CA SER A 202 13.96 -16.46 -2.61
C SER A 202 14.89 -17.52 -3.20
N TYR A 203 16.19 -17.21 -3.27
CA TYR A 203 17.23 -18.13 -3.73
C TYR A 203 17.34 -19.36 -2.84
N LEU A 204 17.30 -19.17 -1.51
CA LEU A 204 17.32 -20.29 -0.56
C LEU A 204 16.09 -21.20 -0.69
N HIS A 205 14.92 -20.63 -0.96
CA HIS A 205 13.67 -21.38 -1.09
C HIS A 205 13.59 -22.19 -2.38
N THR A 206 14.00 -21.60 -3.51
CA THR A 206 13.89 -22.24 -4.82
C THR A 206 15.14 -23.01 -5.24
N GLY A 207 16.26 -22.83 -4.53
CA GLY A 207 17.56 -23.45 -4.84
C GLY A 207 18.26 -22.88 -6.08
N HIS A 208 17.69 -21.84 -6.71
CA HIS A 208 18.24 -21.17 -7.89
C HIS A 208 17.76 -19.71 -7.94
N GLU A 209 18.44 -18.87 -8.72
CA GLU A 209 18.04 -17.46 -8.84
C GLU A 209 16.75 -17.31 -9.65
N LEU A 210 15.72 -16.73 -9.03
CA LEU A 210 14.52 -16.31 -9.73
C LEU A 210 14.81 -15.09 -10.60
N GLY A 211 14.41 -15.16 -11.87
CA GLY A 211 14.52 -14.04 -12.79
C GLY A 211 13.56 -12.89 -12.48
N MET A 212 13.94 -11.68 -12.89
CA MET A 212 13.11 -10.47 -12.79
C MET A 212 12.53 -10.08 -14.16
N GLY A 213 11.44 -9.31 -14.12
CA GLY A 213 10.81 -8.73 -15.29
C GLY A 213 9.92 -9.68 -16.11
N PRO A 214 9.32 -9.18 -17.20
CA PRO A 214 8.32 -9.89 -17.99
C PRO A 214 8.84 -11.19 -18.60
N GLN A 215 10.10 -11.22 -19.03
CA GLN A 215 10.74 -12.40 -19.65
C GLN A 215 10.79 -13.60 -18.71
N ASN A 216 10.80 -13.34 -17.40
CA ASN A 216 10.82 -14.35 -16.34
C ASN A 216 9.46 -14.46 -15.63
N GLY A 217 8.39 -13.91 -16.22
CA GLY A 217 7.05 -13.91 -15.64
C GLY A 217 6.94 -13.17 -14.31
N PHE A 218 7.86 -12.24 -14.01
CA PHE A 218 7.94 -11.52 -12.74
C PHE A 218 8.06 -12.45 -11.51
N ALA A 219 8.73 -13.60 -11.65
CA ALA A 219 8.78 -14.63 -10.62
C ALA A 219 9.36 -14.12 -9.29
N LYS A 220 10.52 -13.43 -9.34
CA LYS A 220 11.17 -12.90 -8.14
C LYS A 220 10.32 -11.81 -7.49
N GLU A 221 9.77 -10.93 -8.29
CA GLU A 221 8.87 -9.85 -7.88
C GLU A 221 7.66 -10.38 -7.11
N ILE A 222 6.92 -11.31 -7.72
CA ILE A 222 5.73 -11.90 -7.13
C ILE A 222 6.08 -12.66 -5.86
N TRP A 223 7.21 -13.39 -5.83
CA TRP A 223 7.67 -14.09 -4.65
C TRP A 223 7.94 -13.11 -3.49
N ILE A 224 8.69 -12.03 -3.75
CA ILE A 224 9.02 -11.03 -2.72
C ILE A 224 7.75 -10.37 -2.20
N ALA A 225 6.86 -9.92 -3.09
CA ALA A 225 5.60 -9.29 -2.70
C ALA A 225 4.73 -10.22 -1.85
N SER A 226 4.61 -11.48 -2.26
CA SER A 226 3.80 -12.49 -1.57
C SER A 226 4.37 -12.85 -0.20
N ALA A 227 5.69 -13.01 -0.08
CA ALA A 227 6.33 -13.32 1.20
C ALA A 227 6.28 -12.13 2.18
N MET A 228 6.51 -10.91 1.67
CA MET A 228 6.44 -9.70 2.47
C MET A 228 5.04 -9.45 3.02
N LEU A 229 4.02 -9.44 2.16
CA LEU A 229 2.65 -9.08 2.54
C LEU A 229 1.88 -10.26 3.13
N GLY A 230 2.09 -11.48 2.63
CA GLY A 230 1.35 -12.67 3.03
C GLY A 230 1.91 -13.37 4.27
N VAL A 231 3.20 -13.22 4.57
CA VAL A 231 3.84 -13.91 5.72
C VAL A 231 4.34 -12.91 6.76
N THR A 232 5.22 -11.98 6.37
CA THR A 232 5.85 -11.06 7.35
C THR A 232 4.83 -10.20 8.07
N PHE A 233 3.91 -9.61 7.31
CA PHE A 233 2.96 -8.66 7.86
C PHE A 233 2.03 -9.31 8.90
N PRO A 234 1.38 -10.48 8.64
CA PRO A 234 0.64 -11.20 9.67
C PRO A 234 1.49 -11.58 10.89
N VAL A 235 2.72 -12.05 10.69
CA VAL A 235 3.62 -12.43 11.80
C VAL A 235 3.93 -11.21 12.68
N ILE A 236 4.23 -10.06 12.07
CA ILE A 236 4.44 -8.81 12.79
C ILE A 236 3.22 -8.48 13.65
N PHE A 237 2.02 -8.51 13.08
CA PHE A 237 0.78 -8.21 13.81
C PHE A 237 0.49 -9.19 14.95
N VAL A 238 0.77 -10.49 14.75
CA VAL A 238 0.62 -11.49 15.81
C VAL A 238 1.61 -11.22 16.94
N VAL A 239 2.89 -10.98 16.62
CA VAL A 239 3.93 -10.76 17.64
C VAL A 239 3.74 -9.42 18.36
N SER A 240 3.58 -8.31 17.64
CA SER A 240 3.52 -6.97 18.24
C SER A 240 2.13 -6.59 18.74
N GLY A 241 1.08 -7.05 18.05
CA GLY A 241 -0.30 -6.71 18.37
C GLY A 241 -0.91 -7.71 19.33
N PHE A 242 -1.03 -8.98 18.93
CA PHE A 242 -1.71 -10.01 19.72
C PHE A 242 -0.93 -10.41 20.97
N PHE A 243 0.36 -10.75 20.82
CA PHE A 243 1.21 -11.13 21.95
C PHE A 243 1.83 -9.94 22.68
N ASN A 244 1.71 -8.71 22.16
CA ASN A 244 2.35 -7.52 22.72
C ASN A 244 3.83 -7.74 23.05
N PHE A 245 4.55 -8.42 22.15
CA PHE A 245 5.94 -8.85 22.27
C PHE A 245 6.23 -9.92 23.33
N TRP A 246 5.24 -10.60 23.91
CA TRP A 246 5.51 -11.78 24.75
C TRP A 246 6.19 -12.88 23.91
N PRO A 247 7.28 -13.53 24.38
CA PRO A 247 7.86 -13.47 25.72
C PRO A 247 8.97 -12.40 25.92
N LEU A 248 9.34 -11.65 24.88
CA LEU A 248 10.39 -10.61 24.95
C LEU A 248 10.03 -9.45 25.89
N LYS A 249 8.73 -9.13 25.99
CA LYS A 249 8.18 -8.15 26.93
C LYS A 249 7.18 -8.87 27.84
N ARG A 250 7.35 -8.75 29.16
CA ARG A 250 6.33 -9.22 30.10
C ARG A 250 5.11 -8.29 29.99
N PRO A 251 3.88 -8.83 29.88
CA PRO A 251 2.68 -8.00 29.98
C PRO A 251 2.69 -7.32 31.35
N ALA A 252 2.47 -5.99 31.33
CA ALA A 252 2.30 -5.19 32.53
C ALA A 252 0.91 -5.44 33.13
#